data_AF-A0A7S2NKY4-F1
#
_entry.id   AF-A0A7S2NKY4-F1
#
_cell.length_a   1.000
_cell.length_b   1.000
_cell.length_c   1.000
_cell.angle_alpha   90.00
_cell.angle_beta   90.00
_cell.angle_gamma   90.00
#
_symmetry.space_group_name_H-M   'P 1'
#
loop_
_entity.id
_entity.type
_entity.pdbx_description
1 polymer ?
#
loop_
_entity_poly.entity_id
_entity_poly.type
_entity_poly.pdbx_seq_one_letter_code
_entity_poly.pdbx_strand_id
1 'polypeptide(L)'
;DSAGGWGGGGKGWGRDKNADPNKLPDRLHKALNDGVWKAVKTITQPDPEWDENTMCKRIVKYFYKAGSSAELLGMPWPEAAAQFIEGAMQGYSASCGDRPWFFELDLSAALTNGLWEIVRCTNVAPRASWPEMEQVANAKYEEVMDSILTEKAMWDAAQEIFGEEAVANKIYKTLKATHEAAYNEACQAWRMNDQQRVEMFLGGWMENSM
;
A
#
# COMPACT_ATOMS: atom_id res chain seq x y z
N ASP A 1 -4.31 -39.53 35.70
CA ASP A 1 -3.64 -38.34 36.25
C ASP A 1 -2.18 -38.25 35.84
N SER A 2 -1.90 -37.52 34.78
CA SER A 2 -0.54 -37.14 34.40
C SER A 2 -0.61 -35.77 33.73
N ALA A 3 -0.49 -34.74 34.56
CA ALA A 3 -0.43 -33.35 34.13
C ALA A 3 0.98 -33.06 33.59
N GLY A 4 1.12 -33.07 32.26
CA GLY A 4 2.32 -32.59 31.57
C GLY A 4 2.32 -31.06 31.53
N GLY A 5 3.14 -30.44 32.37
CA GLY A 5 3.32 -28.99 32.41
C GLY A 5 4.03 -28.47 31.16
N TRP A 6 3.34 -27.65 30.39
CA TRP A 6 3.92 -26.88 29.29
C TRP A 6 4.60 -25.62 29.84
N GLY A 7 5.92 -25.72 30.07
CA GLY A 7 6.78 -24.58 30.36
C GLY A 7 7.04 -23.77 29.10
N GLY A 8 6.12 -22.87 28.74
CA GLY A 8 6.32 -21.89 27.68
C GLY A 8 7.34 -20.83 28.07
N GLY A 9 8.62 -21.07 27.73
CA GLY A 9 9.69 -20.08 27.82
C GLY A 9 9.44 -18.94 26.83
N GLY A 10 8.66 -17.94 27.24
CA GLY A 10 8.50 -16.70 26.50
C GLY A 10 9.86 -16.02 26.36
N LYS A 11 10.44 -16.06 25.14
CA LYS A 11 11.58 -15.21 24.78
C LYS A 11 11.16 -13.77 25.05
N GLY A 12 11.68 -13.20 26.14
CA GLY A 12 11.49 -11.79 26.46
C GLY A 12 11.98 -10.97 25.29
N TRP A 13 11.07 -10.23 24.65
CA TRP A 13 11.41 -9.15 23.74
C TRP A 13 12.10 -8.06 24.57
N GLY A 14 13.41 -8.22 24.75
CA GLY A 14 14.23 -7.23 25.44
C GLY A 14 14.03 -5.87 24.76
N ARG A 15 14.00 -4.79 25.56
CA ARG A 15 13.95 -3.40 25.09
C ARG A 15 14.91 -3.25 23.90
N ASP A 16 14.35 -3.24 22.70
CA ASP A 16 15.14 -3.17 21.47
C ASP A 16 15.86 -1.81 21.48
N LYS A 17 17.19 -1.89 21.55
CA LYS A 17 18.04 -0.75 21.24
C LYS A 17 17.71 -0.34 19.81
N ASN A 18 17.64 0.96 19.55
CA ASN A 18 17.35 1.47 18.21
C ASN A 18 18.27 0.82 17.20
N ALA A 19 17.69 0.37 16.09
CA ALA A 19 18.45 -0.27 15.05
C ALA A 19 19.41 0.75 14.44
N ASP A 20 20.62 0.32 14.11
CA ASP A 20 21.63 1.18 13.47
C ASP A 20 21.10 1.68 12.12
N PRO A 21 20.92 3.02 11.93
CA PRO A 21 20.45 3.58 10.67
C PRO A 21 21.39 3.30 9.50
N ASN A 22 22.70 3.14 9.74
CA ASN A 22 23.66 2.83 8.68
C ASN A 22 23.44 1.46 8.05
N LYS A 23 22.77 0.57 8.77
CA LYS A 23 22.41 -0.78 8.31
C LYS A 23 20.97 -0.88 7.81
N LEU A 24 20.22 0.22 7.81
CA LEU A 24 18.84 0.24 7.29
C LEU A 24 18.77 -0.20 5.83
N PRO A 25 19.62 0.27 4.90
CA PRO A 25 19.56 -0.14 3.50
C PRO A 25 19.55 -1.66 3.31
N ASP A 26 20.49 -2.36 3.95
CA ASP A 26 20.64 -3.81 3.83
C ASP A 26 19.43 -4.56 4.43
N ARG A 27 18.97 -4.12 5.61
CA ARG A 27 17.81 -4.74 6.28
C ARG A 27 16.52 -4.52 5.50
N LEU A 28 16.29 -3.30 5.03
CA LEU A 28 15.13 -2.94 4.21
C LEU A 28 15.11 -3.77 2.93
N HIS A 29 16.22 -3.81 2.18
CA HIS A 29 16.31 -4.60 0.96
C HIS A 29 16.03 -6.09 1.23
N LYS A 30 16.62 -6.65 2.28
CA LYS A 30 16.39 -8.05 2.67
C LYS A 30 14.92 -8.31 3.03
N ALA A 31 14.31 -7.48 3.86
CA ALA A 31 12.92 -7.61 4.29
C ALA A 31 11.96 -7.55 3.08
N LEU A 32 12.17 -6.60 2.18
CA LEU A 32 11.38 -6.47 0.96
C LEU A 32 11.59 -7.66 0.03
N ASN A 33 12.84 -8.09 -0.19
CA ASN A 33 13.13 -9.23 -1.06
C ASN A 33 12.48 -10.53 -0.55
N ASP A 34 12.62 -10.82 0.75
CA ASP A 34 12.02 -12.00 1.38
C ASP A 34 10.48 -11.98 1.26
N GLY A 35 9.86 -10.82 1.47
CA GLY A 35 8.40 -10.65 1.38
C GLY A 35 7.86 -10.74 -0.05
N VAL A 36 8.43 -9.96 -0.98
CA VAL A 36 8.03 -9.95 -2.39
C VAL A 36 8.24 -11.32 -3.03
N TRP A 37 9.36 -12.00 -2.73
CA TRP A 37 9.62 -13.33 -3.28
C TRP A 37 8.56 -14.36 -2.88
N LYS A 38 8.05 -14.28 -1.64
CA LYS A 38 6.96 -15.15 -1.19
C LYS A 38 5.67 -14.84 -1.95
N ALA A 39 5.33 -13.58 -2.15
CA ALA A 39 4.14 -13.17 -2.90
C ALA A 39 4.22 -13.57 -4.38
N VAL A 40 5.37 -13.36 -5.04
CA VAL A 40 5.57 -13.76 -6.44
C VAL A 40 5.37 -15.26 -6.65
N LYS A 41 5.74 -16.10 -5.67
CA LYS A 41 5.53 -17.55 -5.74
C LYS A 41 4.07 -18.00 -5.65
N THR A 42 3.14 -17.12 -5.28
CA THR A 42 1.71 -17.46 -5.25
C THR A 42 1.01 -17.18 -6.57
N ILE A 43 1.67 -16.53 -7.53
CA ILE A 43 1.10 -16.26 -8.85
C ILE A 43 0.87 -17.58 -9.58
N THR A 44 -0.36 -17.79 -10.05
CA THR A 44 -0.73 -19.00 -10.78
C THR A 44 -0.50 -18.89 -12.29
N GLN A 45 -0.55 -17.66 -12.82
CA GLN A 45 -0.37 -17.37 -14.25
C GLN A 45 1.01 -16.74 -14.50
N PRO A 46 1.94 -17.44 -15.16
CA PRO A 46 3.26 -16.89 -15.43
C PRO A 46 3.16 -15.68 -16.36
N ASP A 47 3.90 -14.61 -16.04
CA ASP A 47 4.03 -13.47 -16.93
C ASP A 47 4.84 -13.88 -18.19
N PRO A 48 4.37 -13.55 -19.40
CA PRO A 48 5.05 -13.95 -20.64
C PRO A 48 6.38 -13.23 -20.86
N GLU A 49 6.61 -12.08 -20.22
CA GLU A 49 7.80 -11.26 -20.38
C GLU A 49 8.77 -11.38 -19.20
N TRP A 50 8.26 -11.55 -17.97
CA TRP A 50 9.06 -11.53 -16.75
C TRP A 50 9.05 -12.89 -16.04
N ASP A 51 10.24 -13.44 -15.81
CA ASP A 51 10.39 -14.53 -14.84
C ASP A 51 10.19 -14.03 -13.39
N GLU A 52 9.96 -14.97 -12.46
CA GLU A 52 9.74 -14.68 -11.03
C GLU A 52 10.86 -13.79 -10.44
N ASN A 53 12.11 -14.04 -10.85
CA ASN A 53 13.28 -13.30 -10.38
C ASN A 53 13.28 -11.86 -10.87
N THR A 54 12.96 -11.62 -12.14
CA THR A 54 12.85 -10.30 -12.74
C THR A 54 11.70 -9.53 -12.10
N MET A 55 10.56 -10.18 -11.88
CA MET A 55 9.41 -9.59 -11.20
C MET A 55 9.79 -9.15 -9.77
N CYS A 56 10.36 -10.05 -8.97
CA CYS A 56 10.81 -9.75 -7.62
C CYS A 56 11.82 -8.58 -7.59
N LYS A 57 12.86 -8.63 -8.44
CA LYS A 57 13.86 -7.55 -8.55
C LYS A 57 13.23 -6.20 -8.89
N ARG A 58 12.27 -6.15 -9.81
CA ARG A 58 11.60 -4.90 -10.22
C ARG A 58 10.73 -4.34 -9.10
N ILE A 59 9.88 -5.17 -8.48
CA ILE A 59 9.01 -4.74 -7.38
C ILE A 59 9.86 -4.24 -6.19
N VAL A 60 10.86 -5.01 -5.77
CA VAL A 60 11.78 -4.63 -4.68
C VAL A 60 12.48 -3.31 -4.99
N LYS A 61 12.90 -3.07 -6.24
CA LYS A 61 13.52 -1.80 -6.63
C LYS A 61 12.60 -0.59 -6.39
N TYR A 62 11.31 -0.70 -6.70
CA TYR A 62 10.36 0.40 -6.49
C TYR A 62 10.12 0.65 -5.01
N PHE A 63 9.91 -0.41 -4.23
CA PHE A 63 9.68 -0.31 -2.79
C PHE A 63 10.92 0.20 -2.06
N TYR A 64 12.11 -0.31 -2.42
CA TYR A 64 13.37 0.14 -1.86
C TYR A 64 13.62 1.62 -2.15
N LYS A 65 13.30 2.10 -3.35
CA LYS A 65 13.41 3.53 -3.69
C LYS A 65 12.55 4.38 -2.77
N ALA A 66 11.30 3.98 -2.50
CA ALA A 66 10.42 4.69 -1.59
C ALA A 66 10.95 4.69 -0.15
N GLY A 67 11.40 3.54 0.36
CA GLY A 67 11.91 3.39 1.73
C GLY A 67 13.32 3.95 1.97
N SER A 68 14.04 4.34 0.91
CA SER A 68 15.38 4.94 1.02
C SER A 68 15.37 6.46 1.23
N SER A 69 14.19 7.09 1.31
CA SER A 69 14.10 8.52 1.61
C SER A 69 14.55 8.81 3.04
N ALA A 70 15.52 9.72 3.20
CA ALA A 70 16.01 10.13 4.51
C ALA A 70 14.94 10.86 5.35
N GLU A 71 13.94 11.45 4.70
CA GLU A 71 12.83 12.16 5.35
C GLU A 71 11.99 11.24 6.23
N LEU A 72 11.84 9.96 5.83
CA LEU A 72 11.07 8.97 6.57
C LEU A 72 11.60 8.72 7.99
N LEU A 73 12.89 8.94 8.22
CA LEU A 73 13.52 8.78 9.53
C LEU A 73 13.25 9.95 10.48
N GLY A 74 12.84 11.09 9.94
CA GLY A 74 12.51 12.29 10.72
C GLY A 74 11.01 12.46 11.02
N MET A 75 10.16 11.64 10.41
CA MET A 75 8.71 11.75 10.50
C MET A 75 8.12 10.96 11.68
N PRO A 76 6.96 11.36 12.22
CA PRO A 76 6.11 10.48 13.00
C PRO A 76 5.83 9.19 12.23
N TRP A 77 5.89 8.04 12.91
CA TRP A 77 5.80 6.75 12.23
C TRP A 77 4.51 6.54 11.40
N PRO A 78 3.32 7.07 11.76
CA PRO A 78 2.14 6.92 10.91
C PRO A 78 2.26 7.67 9.59
N GLU A 79 2.88 8.86 9.62
CA GLU A 79 3.15 9.66 8.42
C GLU A 79 4.21 8.97 7.54
N ALA A 80 5.26 8.43 8.17
CA ALA A 80 6.28 7.64 7.47
C ALA A 80 5.67 6.38 6.83
N ALA A 81 4.71 5.73 7.49
CA ALA A 81 3.98 4.58 6.97
C ALA A 81 3.19 4.96 5.71
N ALA A 82 2.40 6.04 5.78
CA ALA A 82 1.64 6.54 4.64
C ALA A 82 2.55 6.88 3.46
N GLN A 83 3.58 7.70 3.68
CA GLN A 83 4.48 8.12 2.61
C GLN A 83 5.28 6.97 1.99
N PHE A 84 5.74 6.01 2.82
CA PHE A 84 6.43 4.83 2.32
C PHE A 84 5.53 3.97 1.44
N ILE A 85 4.32 3.65 1.90
CA ILE A 85 3.37 2.78 1.19
C ILE A 85 2.89 3.47 -0.09
N GLU A 86 2.49 4.73 -0.04
CA GLU A 86 2.06 5.49 -1.21
C GLU A 86 3.18 5.58 -2.26
N GLY A 87 4.40 5.93 -1.85
CA GLY A 87 5.54 6.01 -2.77
C GLY A 87 5.92 4.65 -3.37
N ALA A 88 5.84 3.59 -2.58
CA ALA A 88 6.11 2.22 -3.03
C ALA A 88 5.05 1.77 -4.06
N MET A 89 3.78 1.98 -3.74
CA MET A 89 2.65 1.60 -4.60
C MET A 89 2.55 2.45 -5.86
N GLN A 90 2.92 3.73 -5.82
CA GLN A 90 3.01 4.59 -7.01
C GLN A 90 4.04 4.04 -8.02
N GLY A 91 5.21 3.61 -7.55
CA GLY A 91 6.22 3.01 -8.42
C GLY A 91 5.77 1.66 -8.99
N TYR A 92 5.10 0.86 -8.17
CA TYR A 92 4.54 -0.44 -8.55
C TYR A 92 3.42 -0.30 -9.59
N SER A 93 2.39 0.52 -9.33
CA SER A 93 1.26 0.74 -10.23
C SER A 93 1.69 1.32 -11.58
N ALA A 94 2.59 2.31 -11.58
CA ALA A 94 3.10 2.89 -12.83
C ALA A 94 3.85 1.89 -13.72
N SER A 95 4.41 0.83 -13.14
CA SER A 95 5.25 -0.13 -13.89
C SER A 95 4.55 -1.47 -14.16
N CYS A 96 3.57 -1.82 -13.33
CA CYS A 96 2.95 -3.14 -13.31
C CYS A 96 1.42 -3.08 -13.45
N GLY A 97 0.79 -1.90 -13.47
CA GLY A 97 -0.67 -1.75 -13.43
C GLY A 97 -1.43 -2.40 -14.59
N ASP A 98 -0.76 -2.66 -15.72
CA ASP A 98 -1.34 -3.34 -16.88
C ASP A 98 -1.06 -4.85 -16.91
N ARG A 99 -0.36 -5.37 -15.89
CA ARG A 99 -0.04 -6.80 -15.81
C ARG A 99 -1.27 -7.58 -15.29
N PRO A 100 -1.57 -8.76 -15.84
CA PRO A 100 -2.74 -9.54 -15.44
C PRO A 100 -2.70 -9.98 -13.97
N TRP A 101 -1.49 -10.23 -13.44
CA TRP A 101 -1.26 -10.62 -12.04
C TRP A 101 -1.21 -9.43 -11.06
N PHE A 102 -1.37 -8.18 -11.52
CA PHE A 102 -1.15 -6.99 -10.69
C PHE A 102 -1.96 -7.00 -9.38
N PHE A 103 -3.25 -7.35 -9.47
CA PHE A 103 -4.16 -7.45 -8.33
C PHE A 103 -4.16 -8.83 -7.66
N GLU A 104 -3.47 -9.83 -8.23
CA GLU A 104 -3.32 -11.17 -7.62
C GLU A 104 -2.21 -11.19 -6.57
N LEU A 105 -1.25 -10.26 -6.65
CA LEU A 105 -0.14 -10.16 -5.72
C LEU A 105 -0.56 -9.46 -4.42
N ASP A 106 -0.51 -10.21 -3.32
CA ASP A 106 -0.57 -9.64 -1.98
C ASP A 106 0.83 -9.16 -1.53
N LEU A 107 1.04 -7.84 -1.56
CA LEU A 107 2.29 -7.20 -1.17
C LEU A 107 2.24 -6.59 0.24
N SER A 108 1.12 -6.74 0.96
CA SER A 108 0.91 -6.17 2.30
C SER A 108 2.03 -6.59 3.27
N ALA A 109 2.30 -7.90 3.36
CA ALA A 109 3.34 -8.43 4.24
C ALA A 109 4.74 -7.91 3.88
N ALA A 110 5.05 -7.71 2.60
CA ALA A 110 6.34 -7.18 2.18
C ALA A 110 6.52 -5.73 2.61
N LEU A 111 5.50 -4.89 2.38
CA LEU A 111 5.48 -3.49 2.77
C LEU A 111 5.53 -3.33 4.29
N THR A 112 4.72 -4.09 5.04
CA THR A 112 4.72 -4.06 6.51
C THR A 112 6.08 -4.44 7.11
N ASN A 113 6.74 -5.48 6.58
CA ASN A 113 8.08 -5.85 7.01
C ASN A 113 9.13 -4.77 6.66
N GLY A 114 9.04 -4.17 5.47
CA GLY A 114 9.92 -3.06 5.06
C GLY A 114 9.74 -1.83 5.95
N LEU A 115 8.50 -1.45 6.23
CA LEU A 115 8.15 -0.34 7.11
C LEU A 115 8.69 -0.56 8.52
N TRP A 116 8.61 -1.77 9.06
CA TRP A 116 9.16 -2.08 10.37
C TRP A 116 10.67 -1.85 10.50
N GLU A 117 11.43 -2.05 9.42
CA GLU A 117 12.85 -1.70 9.39
C GLU A 117 13.06 -0.18 9.47
N ILE A 118 12.23 0.60 8.78
CA ILE A 118 12.26 2.06 8.80
C ILE A 118 11.88 2.59 10.20
N VAL A 119 10.76 2.13 10.76
CA VAL A 119 10.22 2.59 12.04
C VAL A 119 11.17 2.28 13.21
N ARG A 120 11.88 1.14 13.20
CA ARG A 120 12.87 0.85 14.26
C ARG A 120 14.14 1.69 14.19
N CYS A 121 14.36 2.40 13.08
CA CYS A 121 15.47 3.35 12.93
C CYS A 121 15.08 4.78 13.31
N THR A 122 13.79 5.09 13.40
CA THR A 122 13.36 6.43 13.83
C THR A 122 13.59 6.63 15.32
N ASN A 123 13.97 7.86 15.68
CA ASN A 123 14.06 8.30 17.07
C ASN A 123 12.82 9.10 17.50
N VAL A 124 11.84 9.27 16.61
CA VAL A 124 10.63 10.07 16.86
C VAL A 124 9.68 9.32 17.78
N ALA A 125 9.14 10.02 18.79
CA ALA A 125 8.12 9.49 19.69
C ALA A 125 6.70 9.88 19.22
N PRO A 126 5.67 9.07 19.51
CA PRO A 126 5.72 7.76 20.17
C PRO A 126 6.29 6.67 19.25
N ARG A 127 6.79 5.58 19.84
CA ARG A 127 7.24 4.41 19.09
C ARG A 127 6.06 3.50 18.79
N ALA A 128 5.96 3.00 17.56
CA ALA A 128 4.95 2.04 17.19
C ALA A 128 5.20 0.68 17.88
N SER A 129 4.12 0.02 18.29
CA SER A 129 4.17 -1.43 18.51
C SER A 129 4.03 -2.17 17.17
N TRP A 130 4.55 -3.41 17.07
CA TRP A 130 4.38 -4.19 15.84
C TRP A 130 2.90 -4.33 15.42
N PRO A 131 1.96 -4.73 16.30
CA PRO A 131 0.56 -4.92 15.89
C PRO A 131 -0.11 -3.63 15.39
N GLU A 132 0.18 -2.50 16.05
CA GLU A 132 -0.33 -1.19 15.65
C GLU A 132 0.23 -0.75 14.29
N MET A 133 1.54 -0.94 14.08
CA MET A 133 2.20 -0.64 12.81
C MET A 133 1.64 -1.50 11.67
N GLU A 134 1.50 -2.81 11.91
CA GLU A 134 0.92 -3.75 10.95
C GLU A 134 -0.52 -3.38 10.58
N GLN A 135 -1.35 -3.01 11.55
CA GLN A 135 -2.71 -2.56 11.29
C GLN A 135 -2.74 -1.30 10.42
N VAL A 136 -1.94 -0.28 10.74
CA VAL A 136 -1.88 0.97 9.96
C VAL A 136 -1.32 0.73 8.57
N ALA A 137 -0.29 -0.11 8.44
CA ALA A 137 0.32 -0.45 7.16
C ALA A 137 -0.67 -1.19 6.25
N ASN A 138 -1.37 -2.20 6.77
CA ASN A 138 -2.35 -2.95 5.99
C ASN A 138 -3.53 -2.08 5.58
N ALA A 139 -4.09 -1.30 6.51
CA ALA A 139 -5.18 -0.37 6.18
C ALA A 139 -4.79 0.60 5.08
N LYS A 140 -3.57 1.14 5.12
CA LYS A 140 -3.09 2.05 4.09
C LYS A 140 -2.80 1.36 2.76
N TYR A 141 -2.29 0.13 2.79
CA TYR A 141 -2.09 -0.68 1.58
C TYR A 141 -3.43 -0.96 0.89
N GLU A 142 -4.46 -1.36 1.65
CA GLU A 142 -5.81 -1.61 1.16
C GLU A 142 -6.42 -0.34 0.54
N GLU A 143 -6.35 0.79 1.24
CA GLU A 143 -6.82 2.10 0.74
C GLU A 143 -6.19 2.46 -0.63
N VAL A 144 -4.87 2.26 -0.76
CA VAL A 144 -4.15 2.56 -2.02
C VAL A 144 -4.51 1.55 -3.12
N MET A 145 -4.67 0.27 -2.79
CA MET A 145 -5.11 -0.76 -3.75
C MET A 145 -6.52 -0.49 -4.27
N ASP A 146 -7.45 -0.13 -3.39
CA ASP A 146 -8.83 0.23 -3.74
C ASP A 146 -8.86 1.48 -4.63
N SER A 147 -8.03 2.48 -4.33
CA SER A 147 -7.86 3.66 -5.17
C SER A 147 -7.35 3.28 -6.58
N ILE A 148 -6.31 2.46 -6.68
CA ILE A 148 -5.77 2.01 -7.98
C ILE A 148 -6.82 1.22 -8.78
N LEU A 149 -7.56 0.32 -8.12
CA LEU A 149 -8.63 -0.47 -8.74
C LEU A 149 -9.75 0.43 -9.26
N THR A 150 -10.16 1.41 -8.45
CA THR A 150 -11.19 2.38 -8.81
C THR A 150 -10.77 3.22 -10.02
N GLU A 151 -9.54 3.74 -10.01
CA GLU A 151 -9.00 4.51 -11.14
C GLU A 151 -8.92 3.67 -12.42
N LYS A 152 -8.49 2.42 -12.32
CA LYS A 152 -8.44 1.49 -13.46
C LYS A 152 -9.84 1.22 -14.01
N ALA A 153 -10.82 0.97 -13.14
CA ALA A 153 -12.20 0.74 -13.55
C ALA A 153 -12.81 1.95 -14.27
N MET A 154 -12.53 3.17 -13.79
CA MET A 154 -12.96 4.41 -14.48
C MET A 154 -12.32 4.53 -15.87
N TRP A 155 -11.03 4.22 -15.97
CA TRP A 155 -10.30 4.26 -17.24
C TRP A 155 -10.83 3.22 -18.23
N ASP A 156 -10.97 1.97 -17.80
CA ASP A 156 -11.43 0.86 -18.64
C ASP A 156 -12.86 1.12 -19.15
N ALA A 157 -13.75 1.63 -18.29
CA ALA A 157 -15.11 2.01 -18.69
C ALA A 157 -15.12 3.17 -19.71
N ALA A 158 -14.27 4.18 -19.54
CA ALA A 158 -14.14 5.28 -20.50
C ALA A 158 -13.59 4.80 -21.85
N GLN A 159 -12.62 3.89 -21.84
CA GLN A 159 -12.08 3.29 -23.06
C GLN A 159 -13.11 2.44 -23.80
N GLU A 160 -13.86 1.61 -23.08
CA GLU A 160 -14.88 0.73 -23.66
C GLU A 160 -16.02 1.53 -24.33
N ILE A 161 -16.49 2.62 -23.69
CA ILE A 161 -17.64 3.39 -24.18
C ILE A 161 -17.26 4.31 -25.35
N PHE A 162 -16.11 4.99 -25.28
CA PHE A 162 -15.78 6.04 -26.24
C PHE A 162 -14.82 5.59 -27.34
N GLY A 163 -14.00 4.56 -27.11
CA GLY A 163 -13.05 3.97 -28.07
C GLY A 163 -11.90 4.87 -28.52
N GLU A 164 -12.10 6.18 -28.64
CA GLU A 164 -11.08 7.17 -28.96
C GLU A 164 -10.32 7.59 -27.69
N GLU A 165 -9.02 7.28 -27.61
CA GLU A 165 -8.19 7.51 -26.43
C GLU A 165 -8.22 8.97 -25.93
N ALA A 166 -8.23 9.94 -26.85
CA ALA A 166 -8.29 11.36 -26.49
C ALA A 166 -9.60 11.73 -25.79
N VAL A 167 -10.72 11.18 -26.25
CA VAL A 167 -12.04 11.38 -25.65
C VAL A 167 -12.12 10.62 -24.32
N ALA A 168 -11.75 9.34 -24.31
CA ALA A 168 -11.74 8.51 -23.10
C ALA A 168 -10.89 9.13 -21.98
N ASN A 169 -9.71 9.64 -22.29
CA ASN A 169 -8.85 10.33 -21.32
C ASN A 169 -9.46 11.62 -20.78
N LYS A 170 -10.17 12.39 -21.61
CA LYS A 170 -10.89 13.57 -21.15
C LYS A 170 -12.01 13.18 -20.18
N ILE A 171 -12.77 12.13 -20.51
CA ILE A 171 -13.85 11.63 -19.65
C ILE A 171 -13.30 11.06 -18.34
N TYR A 172 -12.27 10.22 -18.39
CA TYR A 172 -11.59 9.67 -17.20
C TYR A 172 -11.12 10.77 -16.25
N LYS A 173 -10.46 11.83 -16.77
CA LYS A 173 -10.00 12.95 -15.93
C LYS A 173 -11.15 13.68 -15.26
N THR A 174 -12.26 13.89 -15.97
CA THR A 174 -13.46 14.49 -15.38
C THR A 174 -14.05 13.58 -14.30
N LEU A 175 -14.24 12.28 -14.58
CA LEU A 175 -14.77 11.30 -13.63
C LEU A 175 -13.92 11.21 -12.37
N LYS A 176 -12.60 11.15 -12.51
CA LYS A 176 -11.65 11.11 -11.39
C LYS A 176 -11.76 12.38 -10.53
N ALA A 177 -11.73 13.56 -11.17
CA ALA A 177 -11.80 14.82 -10.44
C ALA A 177 -13.13 14.99 -9.68
N THR A 178 -14.26 14.62 -10.28
CA THR A 178 -15.58 14.72 -9.65
C THR A 178 -15.77 13.66 -8.56
N HIS A 179 -15.20 12.47 -8.73
CA HIS A 179 -15.13 11.44 -7.70
C HIS A 179 -14.35 11.92 -6.48
N GLU A 180 -13.11 12.41 -6.66
CA GLU A 180 -12.27 12.92 -5.58
C GLU A 180 -12.94 14.07 -4.82
N ALA A 181 -13.58 15.00 -5.54
CA ALA A 181 -14.31 16.11 -4.92
C ALA A 181 -15.48 15.61 -4.05
N ALA A 182 -16.34 14.74 -4.59
CA ALA A 182 -17.48 14.19 -3.87
C ALA A 182 -17.05 13.32 -2.67
N TYR A 183 -15.98 12.54 -2.83
CA TYR A 183 -15.43 11.70 -1.75
C TYR A 183 -14.92 12.55 -0.59
N ASN A 184 -14.15 13.61 -0.89
CA ASN A 184 -13.63 14.52 0.11
C ASN A 184 -14.75 15.25 0.86
N GLU A 185 -15.79 15.69 0.15
CA GLU A 185 -16.97 16.32 0.77
C GLU A 185 -17.67 15.36 1.74
N ALA A 186 -17.93 14.12 1.31
CA ALA A 186 -18.55 13.10 2.14
C ALA A 186 -17.70 12.74 3.37
N CYS A 187 -16.37 12.67 3.22
CA CYS A 187 -15.45 12.40 4.34
C CYS A 187 -15.40 13.54 5.37
N GLN A 188 -15.60 14.79 4.93
CA GLN A 188 -15.62 15.95 5.82
C GLN A 188 -16.96 16.11 6.57
N ALA A 189 -18.02 15.42 6.15
CA ALA A 189 -19.35 15.45 6.75
C ALA A 189 -19.45 14.62 8.05
N TRP A 190 -18.61 14.91 9.04
CA TRP A 190 -18.47 14.14 10.29
C TRP A 190 -19.76 14.04 11.13
N ARG A 191 -20.73 14.93 10.91
CA ARG A 191 -22.05 14.93 11.60
C ARG A 191 -23.06 13.95 11.00
N MET A 192 -22.82 13.50 9.76
CA MET A 192 -23.67 12.53 9.09
C MET A 192 -23.27 11.12 9.49
N ASN A 193 -24.22 10.18 9.50
CA ASN A 193 -23.93 8.76 9.61
C ASN A 193 -23.39 8.19 8.28
N ASP A 194 -22.85 6.97 8.29
CA ASP A 194 -22.19 6.39 7.12
C ASP A 194 -23.14 6.27 5.91
N GLN A 195 -24.40 5.89 6.13
CA GLN A 195 -25.43 5.82 5.08
C GLN A 195 -25.64 7.17 4.40
N GLN A 196 -25.79 8.23 5.20
CA GLN A 196 -25.97 9.60 4.68
C GLN A 196 -24.74 10.11 3.92
N ARG A 197 -23.53 9.76 4.38
CA ARG A 197 -22.29 10.11 3.67
C ARG A 197 -22.20 9.40 2.32
N VAL A 198 -22.60 8.14 2.25
CA VAL A 198 -22.66 7.38 0.99
C VAL A 198 -23.67 8.00 0.03
N GLU A 199 -24.86 8.38 0.52
CA GLU A 199 -25.87 9.07 -0.29
C GLU A 199 -25.37 10.43 -0.79
N MET A 200 -24.72 11.21 0.08
CA MET A 200 -24.08 12.48 -0.27
C MET A 200 -23.00 12.30 -1.33
N PHE A 201 -22.12 11.31 -1.16
CA PHE A 201 -21.07 10.97 -2.12
C PHE A 201 -21.66 10.60 -3.49
N LEU A 202 -22.60 9.66 -3.53
CA LEU A 202 -23.20 9.18 -4.78
C LEU A 202 -23.97 10.30 -5.49
N GLY A 203 -24.77 11.08 -4.74
CA GLY A 203 -25.49 12.22 -5.28
C GLY A 203 -24.56 13.27 -5.88
N GLY A 204 -23.55 13.71 -5.10
CA GLY A 204 -22.58 14.69 -5.54
C GLY A 204 -21.73 14.21 -6.72
N TRP A 205 -21.35 12.93 -6.75
CA TRP A 205 -20.57 12.40 -7.85
C TRP A 205 -21.41 12.32 -9.14
N MET A 206 -22.64 11.80 -9.08
CA MET A 206 -23.54 11.74 -10.23
C MET A 206 -23.84 13.12 -10.81
N GLU A 207 -24.19 14.09 -9.96
CA GLU A 207 -24.54 15.46 -10.38
C GLU A 207 -23.38 16.20 -11.06
N ASN A 208 -22.14 15.97 -10.62
CA ASN A 208 -20.97 16.65 -11.17
C ASN A 208 -20.30 15.90 -12.33
N SER A 209 -20.60 14.60 -12.50
CA SER A 209 -20.00 13.75 -13.55
C SER A 209 -20.73 13.79 -14.90
N MET A 210 -21.98 14.25 -14.92
CA MET A 210 -22.84 14.40 -16.12
C MET A 210 -22.81 15.83 -16.67
#